data_AF-A0A258EZN5-F1
#
_entry.id   AF-A0A258EZN5-F1
#
_cell.length_a   1.000
_cell.length_b   1.000
_cell.length_c   1.000
_cell.angle_alpha   90.00
_cell.angle_beta   90.00
_cell.angle_gamma   90.00
#
_symmetry.space_group_name_H-M   'P 1'
#
loop_
_entity.id
_entity.type
_entity.pdbx_description
1 polymer ?
#
loop_
_entity_poly.entity_id
_entity_poly.type
_entity_poly.pdbx_seq_one_letter_code
_entity_poly.pdbx_strand_id
1 'polypeptide(L)'
;MTVFAVRQAYMPAAPYAASMTMAAHLGLDMNDYWKPTARSYFARVTKGQILAAVREAVSDEAANRLTKLKKPEMAEAAEQLVAGTRWLPMCLRTPNLPDEATAAEPPLALPAPEASLEGPEDQAILTAAAE
;
A
#
# COMPACT_ATOMS: atom_id res chain seq x y z
N MET A 1 -0.16 -7.54 17.01
CA MET A 1 -0.01 -6.10 16.66
C MET A 1 -1.27 -5.68 15.90
N THR A 2 -1.97 -4.62 16.29
CA THR A 2 -3.25 -4.22 15.65
C THR A 2 -3.00 -3.06 14.70
N VAL A 3 -3.10 -3.34 13.39
CA VAL A 3 -2.98 -2.33 12.34
C VAL A 3 -4.37 -1.76 12.04
N PHE A 4 -4.48 -0.43 11.98
CA PHE A 4 -5.72 0.26 11.67
C PHE A 4 -5.82 0.50 10.16
N ALA A 5 -6.91 0.05 9.56
CA ALA A 5 -7.11 0.12 8.10
C ALA A 5 -7.90 1.37 7.68
N VAL A 6 -7.60 2.54 8.25
CA VAL A 6 -8.33 3.78 7.96
C VAL A 6 -7.40 4.77 7.29
N ARG A 7 -7.80 5.29 6.12
CA ARG A 7 -7.07 6.36 5.43
C ARG A 7 -7.19 7.64 6.25
N GLN A 8 -6.05 8.20 6.65
CA GLN A 8 -6.00 9.51 7.30
C GLN A 8 -6.03 10.61 6.24
N ALA A 9 -6.95 11.55 6.38
CA ALA A 9 -7.18 12.61 5.39
C ALA A 9 -5.96 13.54 5.18
N TYR A 10 -5.10 13.67 6.19
CA TYR A 10 -3.90 14.51 6.13
C TYR A 10 -2.68 13.80 5.53
N MET A 11 -2.75 12.50 5.24
CA MET A 11 -1.64 11.79 4.60
C MET A 11 -1.72 11.95 3.07
N PRO A 12 -0.61 12.33 2.41
CA PRO A 12 -0.55 12.33 0.94
C PRO A 12 -0.78 10.91 0.42
N ALA A 13 -1.22 10.77 -0.83
CA ALA A 13 -1.48 9.46 -1.44
C ALA A 13 -0.19 8.66 -1.76
N ALA A 14 0.96 9.36 -1.87
CA ALA A 14 2.23 8.77 -2.33
C ALA A 14 2.89 7.69 -1.44
N PRO A 15 2.84 7.73 -0.09
CA PRO A 15 3.69 6.88 0.74
C PRO A 15 3.23 5.40 0.83
N TYR A 16 2.01 5.06 0.41
CA TYR A 16 1.54 3.66 0.38
C TYR A 16 1.67 2.99 -0.99
N ALA A 17 2.00 3.73 -2.04
CA ALA A 17 2.14 3.16 -3.38
C ALA A 17 3.29 2.14 -3.43
N ALA A 18 4.46 2.51 -2.89
CA ALA A 18 5.62 1.63 -2.83
C ALA A 18 5.34 0.34 -2.04
N SER A 19 4.66 0.43 -0.89
CA SER A 19 4.31 -0.75 -0.10
C SER A 19 3.27 -1.63 -0.79
N MET A 20 2.31 -1.06 -1.53
CA MET A 20 1.35 -1.83 -2.33
C MET A 20 2.03 -2.57 -3.48
N THR A 21 2.99 -1.92 -4.17
CA THR A 21 3.80 -2.57 -5.21
C THR A 21 4.63 -3.72 -4.63
N MET A 22 5.31 -3.51 -3.50
CA MET A 22 6.05 -4.58 -2.80
C MET A 22 5.14 -5.73 -2.38
N ALA A 23 3.96 -5.44 -1.80
CA ALA A 23 3.00 -6.46 -1.40
C ALA A 23 2.52 -7.29 -2.61
N ALA A 24 2.31 -6.65 -3.77
CA ALA A 24 1.93 -7.33 -5.00
C ALA A 24 3.05 -8.26 -5.50
N HIS A 25 4.30 -7.80 -5.55
CA HIS A 25 5.44 -8.63 -5.95
C HIS A 25 5.70 -9.80 -5.00
N LEU A 26 5.47 -9.61 -3.70
CA LEU A 26 5.63 -10.66 -2.69
C LEU A 26 4.42 -11.61 -2.62
N GLY A 27 3.37 -11.39 -3.43
CA GLY A 27 2.15 -12.19 -3.38
C GLY A 27 1.46 -12.14 -2.01
N LEU A 28 1.59 -11.02 -1.29
CA LEU A 28 1.11 -10.90 0.07
C LEU A 28 -0.43 -10.74 0.11
N ASP A 29 -1.12 -11.79 0.58
CA ASP A 29 -2.54 -11.70 0.94
C ASP A 29 -2.69 -11.16 2.37
N MET A 30 -3.18 -9.92 2.47
CA MET A 30 -3.42 -9.28 3.77
C MET A 30 -4.51 -9.97 4.60
N ASN A 31 -5.36 -10.84 4.02
CA ASN A 31 -6.36 -11.59 4.79
C ASN A 31 -5.73 -12.57 5.79
N ASP A 32 -4.51 -13.03 5.52
CA ASP A 32 -3.82 -13.96 6.43
C ASP A 32 -3.30 -13.25 7.68
N TYR A 33 -3.06 -11.94 7.58
CA TYR A 33 -2.41 -11.15 8.62
C TYR A 33 -3.33 -10.12 9.28
N TRP A 34 -4.50 -9.85 8.70
CA TRP A 34 -5.43 -8.84 9.17
C TRP A 34 -6.88 -9.33 9.23
N LYS A 35 -7.61 -8.90 10.26
CA LYS A 35 -9.03 -9.20 10.45
C LYS A 35 -9.85 -7.93 10.73
N PRO A 36 -11.02 -7.77 10.07
CA PRO A 36 -11.94 -6.67 10.32
C PRO A 36 -12.71 -6.91 11.62
N THR A 37 -12.24 -6.30 12.71
CA THR A 37 -12.88 -6.36 14.04
C THR A 37 -13.50 -5.00 14.39
N ALA A 38 -14.38 -4.99 15.37
CA ALA A 38 -14.95 -3.79 15.96
C ALA A 38 -13.84 -2.83 16.41
N ARG A 39 -12.80 -3.36 17.08
CA ARG A 39 -11.68 -2.56 17.59
C ARG A 39 -10.69 -2.12 16.50
N SER A 40 -10.39 -2.97 15.51
CA SER A 40 -9.39 -2.68 14.48
C SER A 40 -9.92 -1.74 13.39
N TYR A 41 -11.21 -1.83 13.05
CA TYR A 41 -11.78 -1.10 11.92
C TYR A 41 -13.12 -0.44 12.24
N PHE A 42 -14.15 -1.21 12.61
CA PHE A 42 -15.53 -0.70 12.59
C PHE A 42 -15.82 0.43 13.60
N ALA A 43 -15.11 0.49 14.73
CA ALA A 43 -15.23 1.60 15.68
C ALA A 43 -14.72 2.95 15.13
N ARG A 44 -13.83 2.92 14.13
CA ARG A 44 -13.10 4.10 13.63
C ARG A 44 -13.70 4.70 12.37
N VAL A 45 -14.45 3.90 11.62
CA VAL A 45 -15.12 4.32 10.39
C VAL A 45 -16.48 4.94 10.66
N THR A 46 -17.08 5.58 9.65
CA THR A 46 -18.43 6.14 9.76
C THR A 46 -19.48 5.03 9.66
N LYS A 47 -20.71 5.27 10.16
CA LYS A 47 -21.81 4.29 10.03
C LYS A 47 -22.04 3.87 8.56
N GLY A 48 -21.96 4.83 7.63
CA GLY A 48 -22.08 4.55 6.20
C GLY A 48 -20.98 3.64 5.66
N GLN A 49 -19.75 3.77 6.14
CA GLN A 49 -18.64 2.88 5.78
C GLN A 49 -18.81 1.48 6.37
N ILE A 50 -19.36 1.35 7.59
CA ILE A 50 -19.71 0.03 8.15
C ILE A 50 -20.76 -0.67 7.28
N LEU A 51 -21.81 0.06 6.88
CA LEU A 51 -22.85 -0.48 6.00
C LEU A 51 -22.27 -0.88 4.63
N ALA A 52 -21.45 -0.03 4.02
CA ALA A 52 -20.79 -0.35 2.74
C ALA A 52 -19.91 -1.61 2.85
N ALA A 53 -19.16 -1.76 3.94
CA ALA A 53 -18.36 -2.96 4.19
C ALA A 53 -19.22 -4.22 4.30
N VAL A 54 -20.33 -4.17 5.03
CA VAL A 54 -21.24 -5.32 5.19
C VAL A 54 -21.98 -5.66 3.89
N ARG A 55 -22.32 -4.65 3.08
CA ARG A 55 -22.91 -4.85 1.74
C ARG A 55 -21.97 -5.64 0.84
N GLU A 56 -20.70 -5.26 0.82
CA GLU A 56 -19.68 -5.88 -0.02
C GLU A 56 -19.26 -7.26 0.51
N ALA A 57 -19.21 -7.43 1.83
CA ALA A 57 -18.77 -8.67 2.45
C ALA A 57 -19.86 -9.76 2.51
N VAL A 58 -21.13 -9.36 2.67
CA VAL A 58 -22.23 -10.29 2.97
C VAL A 58 -23.42 -10.07 2.03
N SER A 59 -24.14 -8.95 2.17
CA SER A 59 -25.30 -8.59 1.34
C SER A 59 -25.91 -7.24 1.74
N ASP A 60 -26.71 -6.67 0.85
CA ASP A 60 -27.54 -5.48 1.13
C ASP A 60 -28.56 -5.71 2.24
N GLU A 61 -29.16 -6.89 2.32
CA GLU A 61 -30.13 -7.22 3.36
C GLU A 61 -29.49 -7.24 4.75
N ALA A 62 -28.29 -7.81 4.87
CA ALA A 62 -27.52 -7.79 6.12
C ALA A 62 -27.19 -6.35 6.56
N ALA A 63 -26.79 -5.50 5.63
CA ALA A 63 -26.53 -4.09 5.93
C ALA A 63 -27.81 -3.35 6.37
N ASN A 64 -28.95 -3.58 5.73
CA ASN A 64 -30.21 -2.95 6.09
C ASN A 64 -30.65 -3.27 7.53
N ARG A 65 -30.39 -4.49 8.01
CA ARG A 65 -30.64 -4.88 9.42
C ARG A 65 -29.84 -4.04 10.43
N LEU A 66 -28.64 -3.61 10.05
CA LEU A 66 -27.75 -2.83 10.93
C LEU A 66 -28.11 -1.34 11.01
N THR A 67 -28.88 -0.81 10.05
CA THR A 67 -29.15 0.64 9.94
C THR A 67 -29.77 1.26 11.19
N LYS A 68 -30.56 0.49 11.94
CA LYS A 68 -31.26 0.93 13.15
C LYS A 68 -30.39 0.90 14.41
N LEU A 69 -29.21 0.27 14.37
CA LEU A 69 -28.34 0.09 15.52
C LEU A 69 -27.54 1.35 15.86
N LYS A 70 -27.14 1.46 17.13
CA LYS A 70 -26.18 2.46 17.56
C LYS A 70 -24.78 2.09 17.07
N LYS A 71 -23.88 3.06 16.96
CA LYS A 71 -22.53 2.84 16.41
C LYS A 71 -21.73 1.71 17.08
N PRO A 72 -21.68 1.56 18.43
CA PRO A 72 -20.93 0.46 19.04
C PRO A 72 -21.57 -0.90 18.71
N GLU A 73 -22.88 -1.03 18.86
CA GLU A 73 -23.63 -2.25 18.50
C GLU A 73 -23.49 -2.61 17.02
N MET A 74 -23.51 -1.60 16.14
CA MET A 74 -23.30 -1.76 14.70
C MET A 74 -21.89 -2.29 14.38
N ALA A 75 -20.88 -1.85 15.11
CA ALA A 75 -19.50 -2.30 14.91
C ALA A 75 -19.30 -3.76 15.33
N GLU A 76 -19.90 -4.17 16.45
CA GLU A 76 -19.87 -5.56 16.94
C GLU A 76 -20.66 -6.50 16.02
N ALA A 77 -21.86 -6.11 15.62
CA ALA A 77 -22.67 -6.89 14.69
C ALA A 77 -22.03 -6.99 13.30
N ALA A 78 -21.37 -5.94 12.82
CA ALA A 78 -20.61 -5.98 11.58
C ALA A 78 -19.41 -6.94 11.66
N GLU A 79 -18.68 -6.96 12.78
CA GLU A 79 -17.60 -7.94 13.00
C GLU A 79 -18.11 -9.37 12.89
N GLN A 80 -19.24 -9.70 13.53
CA GLN A 80 -19.83 -11.05 13.46
C GLN A 80 -20.27 -11.43 12.05
N LEU A 81 -20.85 -10.48 11.30
CA LEU A 81 -21.31 -10.72 9.93
C LEU A 81 -20.16 -10.88 8.94
N VAL A 82 -19.08 -10.10 9.10
CA VAL A 82 -17.91 -10.13 8.22
C VAL A 82 -16.92 -11.24 8.64
N ALA A 83 -17.09 -11.84 9.82
CA ALA A 83 -16.29 -12.97 10.26
C ALA A 83 -16.40 -14.14 9.26
N GLY A 84 -15.28 -14.55 8.68
CA GLY A 84 -15.20 -15.68 7.76
C GLY A 84 -15.36 -15.35 6.27
N THR A 85 -15.70 -14.11 5.90
CA THR A 85 -15.88 -13.72 4.48
C THR A 85 -14.58 -13.33 3.77
N ARG A 86 -13.43 -13.34 4.46
CA ARG A 86 -12.13 -12.84 3.97
C ARG A 86 -12.22 -11.46 3.31
N TRP A 87 -13.13 -10.62 3.82
CA TRP A 87 -13.30 -9.27 3.32
C TRP A 87 -12.19 -8.35 3.87
N LEU A 88 -11.64 -7.53 2.98
CA LEU A 88 -10.66 -6.50 3.29
C LEU A 88 -11.14 -5.12 2.83
N PRO A 89 -10.89 -4.04 3.60
CA PRO A 89 -11.12 -2.69 3.13
C PRO A 89 -10.18 -2.36 1.97
N MET A 90 -10.61 -1.48 1.05
CA MET A 90 -9.86 -1.12 -0.16
C MET A 90 -8.40 -0.69 0.10
N CYS A 91 -8.14 -0.02 1.22
CA CYS A 91 -6.78 0.41 1.59
C CYS A 91 -5.81 -0.73 1.90
N LEU A 92 -6.32 -1.94 2.17
CA LEU A 92 -5.52 -3.15 2.40
C LEU A 92 -5.56 -4.13 1.23
N ARG A 93 -6.33 -3.84 0.18
CA ARG A 93 -6.37 -4.69 -1.00
C ARG A 93 -5.10 -4.46 -1.80
N THR A 94 -4.30 -5.51 -1.92
CA THR A 94 -3.12 -5.52 -2.79
C THR A 94 -3.61 -5.40 -4.24
N PRO A 95 -3.15 -4.41 -5.02
CA PRO A 95 -3.46 -4.36 -6.44
C PRO A 95 -2.85 -5.60 -7.10
N ASN A 96 -3.67 -6.36 -7.82
CA ASN A 96 -3.14 -7.41 -8.68
C ASN A 96 -2.40 -6.72 -9.81
N LEU A 97 -1.06 -6.68 -9.74
CA LEU A 97 -0.24 -6.25 -10.86
C LEU A 97 -0.47 -7.28 -11.96
N PRO A 98 -0.90 -6.88 -13.17
CA PRO A 98 -0.86 -7.79 -14.30
C PRO A 98 0.56 -8.32 -14.41
N ASP A 99 0.67 -9.62 -14.68
CA ASP A 99 1.91 -10.37 -14.82
C ASP A 99 2.67 -9.88 -16.05
N GLU A 100 3.17 -8.65 -16.02
CA GLU A 100 4.14 -8.12 -16.97
C GLU A 100 5.54 -8.35 -16.41
N ALA A 101 5.83 -9.63 -16.17
CA ALA A 101 7.15 -10.17 -16.45
C ALA A 101 7.38 -10.16 -17.98
N THR A 102 7.48 -8.97 -18.57
CA THR A 102 8.33 -8.79 -19.75
C THR A 102 9.15 -7.53 -19.55
N ALA A 103 10.44 -7.74 -19.63
CA ALA A 103 11.47 -6.77 -19.32
C ALA A 103 11.32 -5.48 -20.14
N ALA A 104 11.32 -4.36 -19.44
CA ALA A 104 12.09 -3.20 -19.85
C ALA A 104 12.55 -2.48 -18.59
N GLU A 105 13.49 -3.09 -17.85
CA GLU A 105 14.45 -2.28 -17.12
C GLU A 105 15.26 -1.50 -18.17
N PRO A 106 15.18 -0.17 -18.27
CA PRO A 106 16.34 0.56 -18.72
C PRO A 106 17.44 0.28 -17.68
N PRO A 107 18.65 -0.12 -18.08
CA PRO A 107 19.68 -0.47 -17.12
C PRO A 107 19.90 0.72 -16.18
N LEU A 108 19.70 0.47 -14.88
CA LEU A 108 20.19 1.30 -13.79
C LEU A 108 21.72 1.37 -13.93
N ALA A 109 22.18 2.30 -14.76
CA ALA A 109 23.57 2.74 -14.76
C ALA A 109 23.80 3.42 -13.41
N LEU A 110 24.35 2.66 -12.47
CA LEU A 110 24.91 3.22 -11.24
C LEU A 110 26.02 4.19 -11.67
N PRO A 111 25.99 5.49 -11.31
CA PRO A 111 27.20 6.27 -11.35
C PRO A 111 28.18 5.61 -10.37
N ALA A 112 29.28 5.08 -10.88
CA ALA A 112 30.32 4.48 -10.05
C ALA A 112 30.87 5.53 -9.07
N PRO A 113 30.91 5.27 -7.75
CA PRO A 113 31.55 6.17 -6.80
C PRO A 113 33.08 5.99 -6.83
N GLU A 114 33.74 7.04 -7.34
CA GLU A 114 34.97 7.72 -6.89
C GLU A 114 36.26 6.93 -6.60
N ALA A 115 37.36 7.38 -7.25
CA ALA A 115 38.68 7.41 -6.62
C ALA A 115 39.35 8.76 -6.90
N SER A 116 39.51 9.50 -5.80
CA SER A 116 40.20 10.77 -5.61
C SER A 116 41.68 10.73 -6.06
N LEU A 117 42.25 11.90 -6.42
CA LEU A 117 43.36 12.56 -5.73
C LEU A 117 44.11 13.54 -6.66
N GLU A 118 44.00 14.83 -6.30
CA GLU A 118 45.04 15.88 -6.28
C GLU A 118 45.91 16.19 -7.52
N GLY A 119 46.05 17.50 -7.81
CA GLY A 119 46.99 18.07 -8.79
C GLY A 119 48.48 17.92 -8.40
N PRO A 120 49.45 18.49 -9.14
CA PRO A 120 49.45 19.90 -9.53
C PRO A 120 49.94 20.20 -10.96
N GLU A 121 49.78 21.47 -11.32
CA GLU A 121 50.53 22.23 -12.32
C GLU A 121 52.06 21.95 -12.34
N ASP A 122 52.66 21.70 -13.51
CA ASP A 122 53.86 22.42 -13.95
C ASP A 122 54.22 22.12 -15.42
N GLN A 123 54.27 23.21 -16.18
CA GLN A 123 55.19 23.58 -17.28
C GLN A 123 55.76 22.55 -18.28
N ALA A 124 55.72 23.04 -19.54
CA ALA A 124 56.81 23.05 -20.51
C ALA A 124 57.06 21.75 -21.30
N ILE A 125 57.38 21.72 -22.61
CA ILE A 125 57.67 22.73 -23.63
C ILE A 125 57.88 21.96 -24.97
N LEU A 126 57.48 22.55 -26.10
CA LEU A 126 58.09 22.46 -27.45
C LEU A 126 58.12 21.15 -28.30
N THR A 127 57.54 21.26 -29.52
CA THR A 127 58.19 21.12 -30.85
C THR A 127 57.64 20.07 -31.84
N ALA A 128 57.25 20.59 -33.03
CA ALA A 128 57.29 20.04 -34.41
C ALA A 128 56.50 18.74 -34.74
N ALA A 129 56.07 18.44 -35.96
CA ALA A 129 55.86 19.13 -37.25
C ALA A 129 55.19 18.09 -38.19
N ALA A 130 54.61 18.57 -39.30
CA ALA A 130 54.14 17.84 -40.50
C ALA A 130 52.91 16.93 -40.30
N GLU A 131 51.91 16.91 -41.18
CA GLU A 131 51.86 17.23 -42.62
C GLU A 131 50.47 17.75 -43.00
#